data_AF-A0AAC9S9K5-F1
#
_entry.id   AF-A0AAC9S9K5-F1
#
_cell.length_a   1.000
_cell.length_b   1.000
_cell.length_c   1.000
_cell.angle_alpha   90.00
_cell.angle_beta   90.00
_cell.angle_gamma   90.00
#
_symmetry.space_group_name_H-M   'P 1'
#
loop_
_entity.id
_entity.type
_entity.pdbx_description
1 polymer ?
#
loop_
_entity_poly.entity_id
_entity_poly.type
_entity_poly.pdbx_seq_one_letter_code
_entity_poly.pdbx_strand_id
1 'polypeptide(L)'
;MSGPFRGVAEGARALQQKLSIVDWNSFESIFAFVDDVVGSMKSGGIRRQTKDVKKFYDFLYSLEYFEHRYELRLGGKDLNQLSPGEKGLLLLVFYLHLDTDSSPLIIDQPEDNLDNDSIFAVLARCIRDAKKTRQVILVRHNRNLAIGADAEQIVYVQLDKVNGYRFSYDCGAIENPNTNGHIVRVLEGSRPAFVQRRLKYQIT
;
A
#
# COMPACT_ATOMS: atom_id res chain seq x y z
N MET A 1 -45.42 -21.88 11.44
CA MET A 1 -44.94 -20.48 11.42
C MET A 1 -45.33 -19.87 10.10
N SER A 2 -45.99 -18.71 10.08
CA SER A 2 -46.32 -17.98 8.84
C SER A 2 -45.50 -16.70 8.85
N GLY A 3 -44.86 -16.36 7.73
CA GLY A 3 -43.97 -15.20 7.61
C GLY A 3 -42.98 -15.33 6.46
N PRO A 4 -42.32 -14.22 6.05
CA PRO A 4 -41.42 -14.18 4.90
C PRO A 4 -40.13 -14.99 5.08
N PHE A 5 -39.74 -15.30 6.33
CA PHE A 5 -38.56 -16.10 6.65
C PHE A 5 -38.90 -17.52 7.14
N ARG A 6 -40.00 -18.10 6.66
CA ARG A 6 -40.45 -19.43 7.06
C ARG A 6 -39.55 -20.51 6.47
N GLY A 7 -39.23 -21.54 7.26
CA GLY A 7 -38.49 -22.72 6.79
C GLY A 7 -37.00 -22.44 6.62
N VAL A 8 -36.17 -23.46 6.84
CA VAL A 8 -34.70 -23.29 6.83
C VAL A 8 -34.20 -22.87 5.45
N ALA A 9 -34.66 -23.52 4.38
CA ALA A 9 -34.19 -23.24 3.02
C ALA A 9 -34.82 -21.97 2.42
N GLU A 10 -36.13 -21.79 2.58
CA GLU A 10 -36.87 -20.64 2.04
C GLU A 10 -36.51 -19.34 2.76
N GLY A 11 -36.44 -19.36 4.09
CA GLY A 11 -36.00 -18.23 4.90
C GLY A 11 -34.54 -17.84 4.64
N ALA A 12 -33.64 -18.82 4.46
CA ALA A 12 -32.25 -18.53 4.10
C ALA A 12 -32.14 -17.88 2.72
N ARG A 13 -32.91 -18.32 1.71
CA ARG A 13 -32.93 -17.69 0.39
C ARG A 13 -33.46 -16.26 0.43
N ALA A 14 -34.56 -16.03 1.15
CA ALA A 14 -35.15 -14.69 1.31
C ALA A 14 -34.17 -13.72 1.99
N LEU A 15 -33.43 -14.20 3.00
CA LEU A 15 -32.39 -13.42 3.65
C LEU A 15 -31.20 -13.16 2.72
N GLN A 16 -30.71 -14.18 2.00
CA GLN A 16 -29.60 -14.06 1.05
C GLN A 16 -29.88 -13.04 -0.07
N GLN A 17 -31.10 -12.99 -0.61
CA GLN A 17 -31.50 -11.99 -1.59
C GLN A 17 -31.45 -10.56 -1.03
N LYS A 18 -31.82 -10.38 0.24
CA LYS A 18 -31.70 -9.08 0.90
C LYS A 18 -30.25 -8.72 1.21
N LEU A 19 -29.42 -9.70 1.61
CA LEU A 19 -28.00 -9.51 1.89
C LEU A 19 -27.18 -9.12 0.64
N SER A 20 -27.56 -9.59 -0.56
CA SER A 20 -26.78 -9.37 -1.79
C SER A 20 -26.76 -7.92 -2.28
N ILE A 21 -27.69 -7.08 -1.80
CA ILE A 21 -27.81 -5.67 -2.20
C ILE A 21 -27.29 -4.70 -1.12
N VAL A 22 -26.83 -5.21 0.01
CA VAL A 22 -26.33 -4.39 1.12
C VAL A 22 -24.89 -3.97 0.83
N ASP A 23 -24.63 -2.67 0.89
CA ASP A 23 -23.28 -2.14 0.98
C ASP A 23 -22.82 -2.19 2.43
N TRP A 24 -22.01 -3.21 2.76
CA TRP A 24 -21.47 -3.41 4.09
C TRP A 24 -20.43 -2.35 4.52
N ASN A 25 -20.06 -1.42 3.63
CA ASN A 25 -19.21 -0.27 3.98
C ASN A 25 -20.02 0.98 4.32
N SER A 26 -21.36 0.93 4.24
CA SER A 26 -22.25 2.06 4.52
C SER A 26 -23.19 1.77 5.69
N PHE A 27 -23.08 2.57 6.76
CA PHE A 27 -23.97 2.47 7.91
C PHE A 27 -25.45 2.65 7.50
N GLU A 28 -25.75 3.57 6.57
CA GLU A 28 -27.11 3.79 6.07
C GLU A 28 -27.67 2.54 5.36
N SER A 29 -26.83 1.85 4.58
CA SER A 29 -27.23 0.62 3.89
C SER A 29 -27.48 -0.52 4.87
N ILE A 30 -26.61 -0.67 5.88
CA ILE A 30 -26.77 -1.67 6.95
C ILE A 30 -28.03 -1.40 7.76
N PHE A 31 -28.28 -0.15 8.14
CA PHE A 31 -29.45 0.24 8.90
C PHE A 31 -30.75 0.02 8.09
N ALA A 32 -30.75 0.38 6.81
CA ALA A 32 -31.88 0.14 5.92
C ALA A 32 -32.18 -1.36 5.78
N PHE A 33 -31.16 -2.21 5.70
CA PHE A 33 -31.32 -3.66 5.71
C PHE A 33 -31.98 -4.16 7.00
N VAL A 34 -31.52 -3.70 8.16
CA VAL A 34 -32.08 -4.07 9.46
C VAL A 34 -33.56 -3.65 9.55
N ASP A 35 -33.91 -2.44 9.14
CA ASP A 35 -35.29 -1.96 9.16
C ASP A 35 -36.20 -2.72 8.17
N ASP A 36 -35.69 -3.07 6.98
CA ASP A 36 -36.41 -3.88 6.00
C ASP A 36 -36.68 -5.32 6.50
N VAL A 37 -35.71 -5.94 7.19
CA VAL A 37 -35.91 -7.24 7.86
C VAL A 37 -37.01 -7.13 8.92
N VAL A 38 -36.97 -6.10 9.76
CA VAL A 38 -37.98 -5.85 10.80
C VAL A 38 -39.36 -5.57 10.18
N GLY A 39 -39.43 -4.74 9.13
CA GLY A 39 -40.65 -4.42 8.39
C GLY A 39 -41.29 -5.65 7.76
N SER A 40 -40.47 -6.49 7.12
CA SER A 40 -40.87 -7.78 6.56
C SER A 40 -41.46 -8.69 7.66
N MET A 41 -40.80 -8.80 8.81
CA MET A 41 -41.31 -9.61 9.92
C MET A 41 -42.58 -9.05 10.57
N LYS A 42 -42.75 -7.72 10.63
CA LYS A 42 -43.96 -7.08 11.15
C LYS A 42 -45.20 -7.48 10.34
N SER A 43 -45.08 -7.59 9.01
CA SER A 43 -46.21 -7.99 8.12
C SER A 43 -46.78 -9.39 8.43
N GLY A 44 -45.93 -10.35 8.81
CA GLY A 44 -46.34 -11.70 9.21
C GLY A 44 -46.66 -11.86 10.71
N GLY A 45 -46.53 -10.79 11.49
CA GLY A 45 -46.61 -10.80 12.94
C GLY A 45 -45.35 -11.37 13.60
N ILE A 46 -44.49 -10.50 14.13
CA ILE A 46 -43.17 -10.87 14.66
C ILE A 46 -43.24 -11.93 15.78
N ARG A 47 -44.25 -11.83 16.67
CA ARG A 47 -44.50 -12.78 17.77
C ARG A 47 -44.83 -14.21 17.30
N ARG A 48 -45.23 -14.39 16.04
CA ARG A 48 -45.52 -15.71 15.44
C ARG A 48 -44.30 -16.34 14.77
N GLN A 49 -43.22 -15.58 14.65
CA GLN A 49 -42.00 -15.94 13.92
C GLN A 49 -40.79 -16.07 14.84
N THR A 50 -40.74 -15.31 15.95
CA THR A 50 -39.72 -15.47 17.00
C THR A 50 -40.36 -15.87 18.33
N LYS A 51 -39.67 -16.75 19.07
CA LYS A 51 -40.05 -17.16 20.44
C LYS A 51 -39.80 -16.04 21.46
N ASP A 52 -38.77 -15.22 21.22
CA ASP A 52 -38.35 -14.13 22.10
C ASP A 52 -38.09 -12.89 21.24
N VAL A 53 -39.05 -11.96 21.27
CA VAL A 53 -39.00 -10.72 20.49
C VAL A 53 -37.89 -9.81 21.00
N LYS A 54 -37.67 -9.77 22.32
CA LYS A 54 -36.64 -8.91 22.91
C LYS A 54 -35.25 -9.39 22.49
N LYS A 55 -34.95 -10.67 22.65
CA LYS A 55 -33.66 -11.24 22.22
C LYS A 55 -33.42 -11.10 20.72
N PHE A 56 -34.47 -11.18 19.91
CA PHE A 56 -34.34 -10.98 18.47
C PHE A 56 -33.92 -9.54 18.14
N TYR A 57 -34.57 -8.54 18.75
CA TYR A 57 -34.19 -7.14 18.57
C TYR A 57 -32.79 -6.84 19.13
N ASP A 58 -32.50 -7.35 20.32
CA ASP A 58 -31.18 -7.21 20.93
C ASP A 58 -30.10 -7.79 19.99
N PHE A 59 -30.32 -8.98 19.43
CA PHE A 59 -29.40 -9.59 18.45
C PHE A 59 -29.25 -8.74 17.19
N LEU A 60 -30.35 -8.30 16.58
CA LEU A 60 -30.32 -7.61 15.28
C LEU A 60 -29.70 -6.21 15.37
N TYR A 61 -29.93 -5.49 16.48
CA TYR A 61 -29.44 -4.13 16.67
C TYR A 61 -28.12 -4.05 17.45
N SER A 62 -27.67 -5.12 18.10
CA SER A 62 -26.34 -5.11 18.76
C SER A 62 -25.21 -5.01 17.75
N LEU A 63 -25.43 -5.50 16.51
CA LEU A 63 -24.41 -5.61 15.48
C LEU A 63 -23.16 -6.39 15.94
N GLU A 64 -23.23 -7.13 17.06
CA GLU A 64 -22.13 -7.92 17.62
C GLU A 64 -21.71 -9.07 16.71
N TYR A 65 -22.54 -9.40 15.73
CA TYR A 65 -22.25 -10.38 14.67
C TYR A 65 -21.41 -9.79 13.53
N PHE A 66 -21.10 -8.49 13.55
CA PHE A 66 -20.16 -7.88 12.62
C PHE A 66 -18.72 -8.06 13.11
N GLU A 67 -17.89 -8.65 12.26
CA GLU A 67 -16.45 -8.63 12.42
C GLU A 67 -15.86 -7.57 11.49
N HIS A 68 -15.09 -6.64 12.05
CA HIS A 68 -14.32 -5.70 11.24
C HIS A 68 -13.20 -6.45 10.52
N ARG A 69 -13.20 -6.39 9.19
CA ARG A 69 -12.09 -6.85 8.36
C ARG A 69 -11.40 -5.65 7.76
N TYR A 70 -10.14 -5.46 8.13
CA TYR A 70 -9.29 -4.46 7.51
C TYR A 70 -8.61 -5.08 6.30
N GLU A 71 -8.75 -4.44 5.15
CA GLU A 71 -8.05 -4.83 3.92
C GLU A 71 -7.03 -3.76 3.55
N LEU A 72 -5.78 -4.18 3.35
CA LEU A 72 -4.71 -3.31 2.90
C LEU A 72 -4.75 -3.19 1.38
N ARG A 73 -4.77 -1.93 0.92
CA ARG A 73 -4.77 -1.60 -0.51
C ARG A 73 -3.60 -0.71 -0.88
N LEU A 74 -2.96 -1.01 -2.01
CA LEU A 74 -1.89 -0.19 -2.60
C LEU A 74 -2.33 0.26 -3.99
N GLY A 75 -2.49 1.57 -4.19
CA GLY A 75 -2.93 2.12 -5.47
C GLY A 75 -4.30 1.58 -5.93
N GLY A 76 -5.19 1.25 -4.98
CA GLY A 76 -6.50 0.67 -5.25
C GLY A 76 -6.53 -0.83 -5.50
N LYS A 77 -5.38 -1.52 -5.51
CA LYS A 77 -5.30 -2.98 -5.60
C LYS A 77 -5.30 -3.62 -4.21
N ASP A 78 -5.99 -4.74 -4.07
CA ASP A 78 -5.96 -5.54 -2.85
C ASP A 78 -4.64 -6.29 -2.70
N LEU A 79 -4.25 -6.60 -1.46
CA LEU A 79 -2.99 -7.28 -1.17
C LEU A 79 -2.82 -8.61 -1.94
N ASN A 80 -3.92 -9.33 -2.21
CA ASN A 80 -3.89 -10.58 -2.98
C ASN A 80 -3.61 -10.37 -4.48
N GLN A 81 -3.86 -9.18 -5.00
CA GLN A 81 -3.63 -8.79 -6.39
C GLN A 81 -2.22 -8.23 -6.62
N LEU A 82 -1.46 -8.01 -5.54
CA LEU A 82 -0.09 -7.50 -5.60
C LEU A 82 0.91 -8.60 -5.98
N SER A 83 1.89 -8.22 -6.79
CA SER A 83 3.04 -9.06 -7.12
C SER A 83 3.91 -9.32 -5.88
N PRO A 84 4.77 -10.36 -5.88
CA PRO A 84 5.71 -10.59 -4.79
C PRO A 84 6.60 -9.37 -4.46
N GLY A 85 7.04 -8.64 -5.49
CA GLY A 85 7.81 -7.40 -5.32
C GLY A 85 6.98 -6.27 -4.69
N GLU A 86 5.74 -6.07 -5.16
CA GLU A 86 4.82 -5.08 -4.60
C GLU A 86 4.51 -5.36 -3.11
N LYS A 87 4.35 -6.64 -2.74
CA LYS A 87 4.14 -7.08 -1.34
C LYS A 87 5.36 -6.83 -0.47
N GLY A 88 6.55 -7.19 -0.95
CA GLY A 88 7.80 -6.95 -0.24
C GLY A 88 8.02 -5.46 0.05
N LEU A 89 7.70 -4.61 -0.92
CA LEU A 89 7.76 -3.18 -0.71
C LEU A 89 6.71 -2.66 0.27
N LEU A 90 5.46 -3.12 0.16
CA LEU A 90 4.42 -2.70 1.09
C LEU A 90 4.85 -2.96 2.54
N LEU A 91 5.44 -4.12 2.79
CA LEU A 91 6.04 -4.46 4.08
C LEU A 91 7.15 -3.48 4.47
N LEU A 92 8.05 -3.13 3.56
CA LEU A 92 9.11 -2.15 3.81
C LEU A 92 8.54 -0.76 4.15
N VAL A 93 7.51 -0.31 3.43
CA VAL A 93 6.82 0.96 3.70
C VAL A 93 6.19 0.94 5.09
N PHE A 94 5.49 -0.14 5.45
CA PHE A 94 4.95 -0.30 6.80
C PHE A 94 6.04 -0.30 7.87
N TYR A 95 7.11 -1.04 7.64
CA TYR A 95 8.25 -1.08 8.54
C TYR A 95 8.83 0.32 8.75
N LEU A 96 9.12 1.06 7.68
CA LEU A 96 9.66 2.42 7.75
C LEU A 96 8.71 3.41 8.46
N HIS A 97 7.40 3.16 8.43
CA HIS A 97 6.39 4.04 9.04
C HIS A 97 6.07 3.69 10.50
N LEU A 98 6.08 2.41 10.84
CA LEU A 98 5.71 1.92 12.17
C LEU A 98 6.91 1.83 13.11
N ASP A 99 8.10 1.61 12.54
CA ASP A 99 9.30 1.49 13.34
C ASP A 99 9.74 2.88 13.83
N THR A 100 9.81 3.02 15.16
CA THR A 100 10.25 4.25 15.84
C THR A 100 11.70 4.18 16.28
N ASP A 101 12.39 3.07 16.00
CA ASP A 101 13.80 2.93 16.30
C ASP A 101 14.65 3.94 15.49
N SER A 102 15.74 4.39 16.12
CA SER A 102 16.76 5.27 15.52
C SER A 102 17.97 4.48 14.99
N SER A 103 17.98 3.16 15.18
CA SER A 103 19.02 2.26 14.67
C SER A 103 19.28 2.45 13.17
N PRO A 104 20.55 2.42 12.72
CA PRO A 104 20.87 2.52 11.30
C PRO A 104 20.20 1.42 10.48
N LEU A 105 19.62 1.81 9.34
CA LEU A 105 18.94 0.90 8.43
C LEU A 105 19.71 0.78 7.12
N ILE A 106 20.12 -0.43 6.76
CA ILE A 106 20.76 -0.73 5.48
C ILE A 106 19.73 -1.44 4.59
N ILE A 107 19.49 -0.89 3.40
CA ILE A 107 18.53 -1.45 2.44
C ILE A 107 19.25 -1.68 1.12
N ASP A 108 19.37 -2.94 0.72
CA ASP A 108 19.97 -3.36 -0.55
C ASP A 108 18.88 -3.58 -1.59
N GLN A 109 19.05 -2.99 -2.78
CA GLN A 109 18.13 -3.09 -3.92
C GLN A 109 16.62 -2.95 -3.61
N PRO A 110 16.14 -1.94 -2.84
CA PRO A 110 14.71 -1.81 -2.53
C PRO A 110 13.77 -1.54 -3.73
N GLU A 111 14.30 -1.37 -4.95
CA GLU A 111 13.58 -1.16 -6.21
C GLU A 111 13.41 -2.43 -7.05
N ASP A 112 14.07 -3.53 -6.69
CA ASP A 112 14.08 -4.73 -7.53
C ASP A 112 12.64 -5.24 -7.74
N ASN A 113 12.25 -5.39 -9.01
CA ASN A 113 10.89 -5.78 -9.45
C ASN A 113 9.78 -4.72 -9.29
N LEU A 114 10.13 -3.43 -9.23
CA LEU A 114 9.17 -2.33 -9.17
C LEU A 114 9.28 -1.42 -10.40
N ASP A 115 8.28 -1.47 -11.27
CA ASP A 115 8.17 -0.69 -12.51
C ASP A 115 7.12 0.43 -12.46
N ASN A 116 6.41 0.58 -11.34
CA ASN A 116 5.35 1.57 -11.18
C ASN A 116 5.89 2.87 -10.55
N ASP A 117 5.83 3.97 -11.29
CA ASP A 117 6.22 5.30 -10.83
C ASP A 117 5.54 5.71 -9.50
N SER A 118 4.30 5.29 -9.29
CA SER A 118 3.54 5.60 -8.06
C SER A 118 4.18 4.95 -6.83
N ILE A 119 4.64 3.71 -7.00
CA ILE A 119 5.26 2.90 -5.94
C ILE A 119 6.60 3.54 -5.53
N PHE A 120 7.36 3.94 -6.54
CA PHE A 120 8.64 4.59 -6.35
C PHE A 120 8.52 5.91 -5.58
N ALA A 121 7.53 6.73 -5.93
CA ALA A 121 7.27 8.00 -5.24
C ALA A 121 6.89 7.80 -3.77
N VAL A 122 6.11 6.76 -3.46
CA VAL A 122 5.76 6.40 -2.07
C VAL A 122 7.01 5.97 -1.30
N LEU A 123 7.82 5.07 -1.84
CA LEU A 123 9.05 4.62 -1.18
C LEU A 123 10.03 5.79 -0.96
N ALA A 124 10.22 6.65 -1.95
CA ALA A 124 11.06 7.84 -1.83
C ALA A 124 10.63 8.73 -0.66
N ARG A 125 9.32 8.96 -0.53
CA ARG A 125 8.75 9.73 0.57
C ARG A 125 8.99 9.05 1.92
N CYS A 126 8.72 7.75 2.03
CA CYS A 126 8.93 7.01 3.27
C CYS A 126 10.39 7.03 3.72
N ILE A 127 11.34 6.88 2.78
CA ILE A 127 12.77 7.00 3.08
C ILE A 127 13.12 8.42 3.54
N ARG A 128 12.58 9.46 2.89
CA ARG A 128 12.78 10.87 3.30
C ARG A 128 12.25 11.16 4.71
N ASP A 129 11.20 10.49 5.12
CA ASP A 129 10.66 10.65 6.47
C ASP A 129 11.48 9.85 7.48
N ALA A 130 11.85 8.61 7.15
CA ALA A 130 12.69 7.78 8.02
C ALA A 130 14.08 8.39 8.26
N LYS A 131 14.73 8.95 7.23
CA LYS A 131 16.08 9.54 7.37
C LYS A 131 16.14 10.75 8.33
N LYS A 132 14.99 11.32 8.71
CA LYS A 132 14.92 12.42 9.70
C LYS A 132 15.15 11.93 11.13
N THR A 133 14.89 10.66 11.41
CA THR A 133 14.94 10.09 12.77
C THR A 133 15.96 8.95 12.90
N ARG A 134 16.42 8.37 11.79
CA ARG A 134 17.47 7.34 11.76
C ARG A 134 18.41 7.51 10.57
N GLN A 135 19.59 6.90 10.62
CA GLN A 135 20.46 6.82 9.44
C GLN A 135 19.94 5.75 8.47
N VAL A 136 19.79 6.10 7.19
CA VAL A 136 19.38 5.15 6.14
C VAL A 136 20.48 5.05 5.09
N ILE A 137 20.99 3.84 4.85
CA ILE A 137 22.01 3.54 3.86
C ILE A 137 21.36 2.69 2.76
N LEU A 138 21.38 3.19 1.53
CA LEU A 138 20.77 2.53 0.37
C LEU A 138 21.88 2.01 -0.55
N VAL A 139 21.92 0.70 -0.79
CA VAL A 139 22.91 0.07 -1.68
C VAL A 139 22.19 -0.38 -2.93
N ARG A 140 22.51 0.22 -4.08
CA ARG A 140 21.66 0.14 -5.29
C ARG A 140 22.37 0.24 -6.61
N HIS A 141 21.72 -0.31 -7.63
CA HIS A 141 22.07 -0.09 -9.03
C HIS A 141 21.18 0.96 -9.72
N ASN A 142 19.91 1.12 -9.31
CA ASN A 142 19.04 2.18 -9.82
C ASN A 142 19.17 3.46 -8.99
N ARG A 143 19.75 4.50 -9.60
CA ARG A 143 20.07 5.75 -8.91
C ARG A 143 18.93 6.75 -8.87
N ASN A 144 17.85 6.50 -9.59
CA ASN A 144 16.69 7.38 -9.56
C ASN A 144 16.18 7.52 -8.13
N LEU A 145 16.24 6.47 -7.31
CA LEU A 145 15.59 6.52 -6.00
C LEU A 145 16.48 7.20 -4.96
N ALA A 146 17.81 7.16 -5.12
CA ALA A 146 18.72 7.96 -4.33
C ALA A 146 18.45 9.47 -4.56
N ILE A 147 18.17 9.86 -5.81
CA ILE A 147 17.80 11.24 -6.16
C ILE A 147 16.38 11.56 -5.68
N GLY A 148 15.41 10.68 -5.91
CA GLY A 148 14.02 10.87 -5.49
C GLY A 148 13.86 10.93 -3.97
N ALA A 149 14.67 10.18 -3.23
CA ALA A 149 14.75 10.21 -1.78
C ALA A 149 15.64 11.34 -1.24
N ASP A 150 16.18 12.19 -2.12
CA ASP A 150 16.96 13.38 -1.77
C ASP A 150 18.17 13.05 -0.90
N ALA A 151 19.00 12.09 -1.33
CA ALA A 151 20.11 11.59 -0.51
C ALA A 151 21.15 12.69 -0.20
N GLU A 152 21.48 12.85 1.08
CA GLU A 152 22.44 13.86 1.56
C GLU A 152 23.88 13.52 1.17
N GLN A 153 24.17 12.23 1.00
CA GLN A 153 25.50 11.75 0.64
C GLN A 153 25.39 10.61 -0.35
N ILE A 154 26.15 10.71 -1.43
CA ILE A 154 26.34 9.65 -2.42
C ILE A 154 27.75 9.10 -2.25
N VAL A 155 27.86 7.78 -2.14
CA VAL A 155 29.13 7.06 -2.18
C VAL A 155 29.25 6.39 -3.54
N TYR A 156 30.13 6.91 -4.37
CA TYR A 156 30.41 6.36 -5.69
C TYR A 156 31.59 5.41 -5.63
N VAL A 157 31.37 4.14 -6.01
CA VAL A 157 32.39 3.10 -5.98
C VAL A 157 32.77 2.71 -7.41
N GLN A 158 34.06 2.59 -7.68
CA GLN A 158 34.61 2.09 -8.93
C GLN A 158 35.46 0.84 -8.68
N LEU A 159 35.43 -0.06 -9.67
CA LEU A 159 36.22 -1.27 -9.69
C LEU A 159 37.10 -1.25 -10.94
N ASP A 160 38.41 -1.14 -10.75
CA ASP A 160 39.38 -1.30 -11.82
C ASP A 160 39.68 -2.80 -12.01
N LYS A 161 38.99 -3.40 -12.99
CA LYS A 161 39.15 -4.83 -13.32
C LYS A 161 40.51 -5.15 -13.94
N VAL A 162 41.22 -4.18 -14.50
CA VAL A 162 42.48 -4.40 -15.23
C VAL A 162 43.66 -4.39 -14.24
N ASN A 163 43.63 -3.49 -13.25
CA ASN A 163 44.65 -3.42 -12.20
C ASN A 163 44.30 -4.27 -10.97
N GLY A 164 44.04 -5.56 -11.17
CA GLY A 164 43.87 -6.51 -10.07
C GLY A 164 42.62 -6.27 -9.22
N TYR A 165 41.51 -5.82 -9.81
CA TYR A 165 40.25 -5.57 -9.12
C TYR A 165 40.36 -4.54 -7.99
N ARG A 166 41.15 -3.49 -8.21
CA ARG A 166 41.32 -2.43 -7.21
C ARG A 166 40.03 -1.62 -7.09
N PHE A 167 39.54 -1.47 -5.85
CA PHE A 167 38.44 -0.59 -5.52
C PHE A 167 38.92 0.84 -5.27
N SER A 168 38.19 1.81 -5.80
CA SER A 168 38.28 3.21 -5.42
C SER A 168 36.88 3.75 -5.13
N TYR A 169 36.80 4.77 -4.28
CA TYR A 169 35.54 5.42 -3.97
C TYR A 169 35.72 6.93 -3.90
N ASP A 170 34.64 7.65 -4.18
CA ASP A 170 34.49 9.09 -3.96
C ASP A 170 33.14 9.34 -3.28
N CYS A 171 33.03 10.39 -2.48
CA CYS A 171 31.80 10.71 -1.78
C CYS A 171 31.52 12.21 -1.70
N GLY A 172 30.24 12.56 -1.71
CA GLY A 172 29.81 13.94 -1.61
C GLY A 172 28.29 14.06 -1.69
N ALA A 173 27.81 15.28 -1.45
CA ALA A 173 26.40 15.61 -1.63
C ALA A 173 26.02 15.64 -3.12
N ILE A 174 24.73 15.53 -3.44
CA ILE A 174 24.23 15.51 -4.83
C ILE A 174 24.59 16.80 -5.58
N GLU A 175 24.68 17.92 -4.87
CA GLU A 175 24.99 19.25 -5.42
C GLU A 175 26.49 19.43 -5.71
N ASN A 176 27.36 18.58 -5.17
CA ASN A 176 28.79 18.66 -5.44
C ASN A 176 29.05 18.42 -6.93
N PRO A 177 29.75 19.32 -7.66
CA PRO A 177 29.98 19.17 -9.10
C PRO A 177 30.65 17.86 -9.51
N ASN A 178 31.55 17.32 -8.68
CA ASN A 178 32.23 16.06 -8.93
C ASN A 178 31.25 14.89 -8.78
N THR A 179 30.54 14.83 -7.64
CA THR A 179 29.51 13.81 -7.37
C THR A 179 28.39 13.86 -8.40
N ASN A 180 27.90 15.05 -8.75
CA ASN A 180 26.91 15.26 -9.80
C ASN A 180 27.42 14.74 -11.16
N GLY A 181 28.68 15.02 -11.49
CA GLY A 181 29.35 14.46 -12.66
C GLY A 181 29.33 12.93 -12.68
N HIS A 182 29.63 12.29 -11.54
CA HIS A 182 29.51 10.84 -11.38
C HIS A 182 28.07 10.35 -11.55
N ILE A 183 27.09 11.00 -10.90
CA ILE A 183 25.67 10.65 -11.01
C ILE A 183 25.20 10.70 -12.47
N VAL A 184 25.45 11.81 -13.16
CA VAL A 184 25.07 12.02 -14.57
C VAL A 184 25.76 11.00 -15.47
N ARG A 185 27.06 10.78 -15.29
CA ARG A 185 27.82 9.80 -16.09
C ARG A 185 27.24 8.42 -15.94
N VAL A 186 26.87 8.01 -14.73
CA VAL A 186 26.32 6.67 -14.55
C VAL A 186 24.86 6.65 -15.06
N LEU A 187 24.06 7.73 -14.94
CA LEU A 187 22.59 7.74 -15.20
C LEU A 187 22.32 7.77 -16.69
N GLU A 188 23.05 8.66 -17.37
CA GLU A 188 22.81 9.02 -18.74
C GLU A 188 23.93 8.52 -19.66
N GLY A 189 24.95 7.85 -19.10
CA GLY A 189 26.17 7.45 -19.79
C GLY A 189 27.13 8.61 -20.04
N SER A 190 26.62 9.77 -20.47
CA SER A 190 27.39 10.98 -20.71
C SER A 190 26.52 12.25 -20.68
N ARG A 191 27.12 13.41 -20.33
CA ARG A 191 26.44 14.72 -20.40
C ARG A 191 25.85 15.04 -21.78
N PRO A 192 26.55 14.78 -22.91
CA PRO A 192 25.97 14.99 -24.24
C PRO A 192 24.71 14.16 -24.50
N ALA A 193 24.68 12.90 -24.05
CA ALA A 193 23.52 12.02 -24.22
C ALA A 193 22.30 12.54 -23.45
N PHE A 194 22.51 13.07 -22.23
CA PHE A 194 21.46 13.74 -21.45
C PHE A 194 20.88 14.96 -22.18
N VAL A 195 21.74 15.85 -22.68
CA VAL A 195 21.30 17.05 -23.42
C VAL A 195 20.53 16.66 -24.68
N GLN A 196 20.99 15.65 -25.42
CA GLN A 196 20.25 15.15 -26.59
C GLN A 196 18.88 14.59 -26.22
N ARG A 197 18.75 13.81 -25.14
CA ARG A 197 17.44 13.35 -24.64
C ARG A 197 16.54 14.51 -24.27
N ARG A 198 17.04 15.47 -23.48
CA ARG A 198 16.28 16.65 -23.05
C ARG A 198 15.76 17.47 -24.24
N LEU A 199 16.61 17.71 -25.24
CA LEU A 199 16.21 18.39 -26.48
C LEU A 199 15.17 17.59 -27.27
N LYS A 200 15.33 16.27 -27.35
CA LYS A 200 14.37 15.38 -28.05
C LYS A 200 13.01 15.32 -27.36
N TYR A 201 12.97 15.42 -26.03
CA TYR A 201 11.74 15.43 -25.25
C TYR A 201 11.11 16.83 -25.10
N GLN A 202 11.75 17.87 -25.64
CA GLN A 202 11.29 19.26 -25.53
C GLN A 202 11.07 19.74 -24.08
N ILE A 203 11.79 19.16 -23.12
CA ILE A 203 11.69 19.55 -21.71
C ILE A 203 12.64 20.74 -21.49
N THR A 204 12.07 21.90 -21.17
CA THR A 204 12.80 23.16 -21.04
C THR A 204 13.53 23.25 -19.70
#